data_AF-A0A4Y8RXM0-F1
#
_entry.id   AF-A0A4Y8RXM0-F1
#
_cell.length_a   1.000
_cell.length_b   1.000
_cell.length_c   1.000
_cell.angle_alpha   90.00
_cell.angle_beta   90.00
_cell.angle_gamma   90.00
#
_symmetry.space_group_name_H-M   'P 1'
#
loop_
_entity.id
_entity.type
_entity.pdbx_description
1 polymer ?
#
loop_
_entity_poly.entity_id
_entity_poly.type
_entity_poly.pdbx_seq_one_letter_code
_entity_poly.pdbx_strand_id
1 'polypeptide(L)'
;MSWDAYNESRDLPGQVEAYRELNGHYPEVVITDTIYGTRENRQWLKDRGIRYSGKALGRPSKTPQTPYQKRKFKKEQGERNHIEGKFGQGKNGYNLNKIRARTAPTSESWIACIMFVMNLVK
;
A
#
# COMPACT_ATOMS: atom_id res chain seq x y z
N MET A 1 4.25 -9.50 -16.71
CA MET A 1 4.13 -10.22 -15.41
C MET A 1 5.17 -11.34 -15.35
N SER A 2 5.84 -11.54 -14.21
CA SER A 2 6.72 -12.69 -13.96
C SER A 2 5.98 -13.76 -13.12
N TRP A 3 6.35 -15.03 -13.28
CA TRP A 3 5.84 -16.16 -12.51
C TRP A 3 6.76 -16.57 -11.36
N ASP A 4 7.85 -15.82 -11.15
CA ASP A 4 8.79 -16.03 -10.06
C ASP A 4 8.21 -15.57 -8.72
N ALA A 5 8.80 -16.05 -7.62
CA ALA A 5 8.46 -15.60 -6.29
C ALA A 5 8.63 -14.07 -6.17
N TYR A 6 7.52 -13.37 -5.93
CA TYR A 6 7.48 -11.92 -5.91
C TYR A 6 7.55 -11.37 -4.48
N ASN A 7 8.43 -10.39 -4.25
CA ASN A 7 8.52 -9.68 -2.99
C ASN A 7 8.13 -8.21 -3.18
N GLU A 8 6.86 -7.91 -2.91
CA GLU A 8 6.26 -6.58 -3.07
C GLU A 8 6.91 -5.49 -2.21
N SER A 9 7.61 -5.86 -1.12
CA SER A 9 8.25 -4.86 -0.25
C SER A 9 9.27 -3.98 -0.97
N ARG A 10 9.83 -4.47 -2.09
CA ARG A 10 10.81 -3.74 -2.90
C ARG A 10 10.20 -2.65 -3.76
N ASP A 11 8.87 -2.61 -3.90
CA ASP A 11 8.20 -1.69 -4.82
C ASP A 11 7.95 -0.30 -4.22
N LEU A 12 8.02 -0.17 -2.89
CA LEU A 12 7.66 1.07 -2.19
C LEU A 12 8.39 2.31 -2.73
N PRO A 13 9.72 2.29 -2.96
CA PRO A 13 10.40 3.43 -3.57
C PRO A 13 9.80 3.84 -4.91
N GLY A 14 9.57 2.87 -5.81
CA GLY A 14 9.01 3.12 -7.14
C GLY A 14 7.58 3.66 -7.07
N GLN A 15 6.75 3.13 -6.18
CA GLN A 15 5.38 3.61 -5.99
C GLN A 15 5.33 5.04 -5.45
N VAL A 16 6.25 5.40 -4.54
CA VAL A 16 6.34 6.76 -3.99
C VAL A 16 6.89 7.76 -5.01
N GLU A 17 7.85 7.37 -5.84
CA GLU A 17 8.30 8.23 -6.95
C GLU A 17 7.19 8.41 -8.00
N ALA A 18 6.44 7.36 -8.35
CA ALA A 18 5.30 7.48 -9.26
C ALA A 18 4.22 8.43 -8.71
N TYR A 19 3.96 8.39 -7.39
CA TYR A 19 3.09 9.36 -6.74
C TYR A 19 3.62 10.79 -6.92
N ARG A 20 4.93 11.01 -6.72
CA ARG A 20 5.55 12.31 -6.89
C ARG A 20 5.48 12.81 -8.32
N GLU A 21 5.75 11.95 -9.31
CA GLU A 21 5.63 12.31 -10.72
C GLU A 21 4.20 12.73 -11.07
N LEU A 22 3.20 12.03 -10.52
CA LEU A 22 1.80 12.32 -10.77
C LEU A 22 1.30 13.60 -10.07
N ASN A 23 1.77 13.90 -8.85
CA ASN A 23 1.24 14.98 -8.01
C ASN A 23 2.18 16.20 -7.91
N GLY A 24 3.42 16.10 -8.40
CA GLY A 24 4.46 17.12 -8.34
C GLY A 24 5.21 17.22 -7.01
N HIS A 25 4.86 16.41 -5.99
CA HIS A 25 5.50 16.43 -4.67
C HIS A 25 5.48 15.07 -3.98
N TYR A 26 6.38 14.84 -3.03
CA TYR A 26 6.33 13.66 -2.16
C TYR A 26 5.14 13.73 -1.18
N PRO A 27 4.58 12.58 -0.76
CA PRO A 27 3.54 12.57 0.26
C PRO A 27 4.11 12.92 1.64
N GLU A 28 3.30 13.51 2.52
CA GLU A 28 3.70 13.74 3.92
C GLU A 28 3.85 12.40 4.67
N VAL A 29 2.97 11.43 4.37
CA VAL A 29 2.90 10.14 5.05
C VAL A 29 2.67 9.00 4.07
N VAL A 30 3.36 7.89 4.33
CA VAL A 30 3.16 6.61 3.63
C VAL A 30 2.57 5.62 4.64
N ILE A 31 1.37 5.12 4.33
CA ILE A 31 0.62 4.15 5.12
C ILE A 31 0.58 2.85 4.30
N THR A 32 1.17 1.77 4.83
CA THR A 32 1.28 0.50 4.11
C THR A 32 1.11 -0.69 5.04
N ASP A 33 1.04 -1.88 4.46
CA ASP A 33 1.14 -3.13 5.20
C ASP A 33 2.53 -3.35 5.78
N THR A 34 2.59 -4.28 6.74
CA THR A 34 3.79 -4.57 7.53
C THR A 34 4.97 -5.03 6.66
N ILE A 35 4.70 -5.75 5.57
CA ILE A 35 5.74 -6.31 4.68
C ILE A 35 6.61 -5.22 4.05
N TYR A 36 6.04 -4.04 3.78
CA TYR A 36 6.76 -2.87 3.28
C TYR A 36 7.60 -2.16 4.34
N GLY A 37 7.40 -2.48 5.62
CA GLY A 37 8.07 -1.83 6.76
C GLY A 37 9.51 -2.27 7.00
N THR A 38 10.27 -2.57 5.93
CA THR A 38 11.69 -2.97 5.99
C THR A 38 12.58 -1.83 6.49
N ARG A 39 13.78 -2.14 6.96
CA ARG A 39 14.76 -1.11 7.40
C ARG A 39 15.15 -0.18 6.24
N GLU A 40 15.36 -0.76 5.06
CA GLU A 40 15.71 -0.05 3.83
C GLU A 40 14.62 0.95 3.44
N ASN A 41 13.36 0.52 3.36
CA ASN A 41 12.25 1.41 3.00
C ASN A 41 12.07 2.55 4.02
N ARG A 42 12.20 2.25 5.31
CA ARG A 42 12.10 3.28 6.36
C ARG A 42 13.20 4.32 6.26
N GLN A 43 14.43 3.89 5.98
CA GLN A 43 15.55 4.79 5.78
C GLN A 43 15.33 5.65 4.53
N TRP A 44 14.96 5.02 3.42
CA TRP A 44 14.68 5.70 2.15
C TRP A 44 13.60 6.77 2.26
N LEU A 45 12.50 6.48 2.99
CA LEU A 45 11.43 7.43 3.29
C LEU A 45 11.92 8.58 4.17
N LYS A 46 12.68 8.26 5.23
CA LYS A 46 13.23 9.25 6.16
C LYS A 46 14.17 10.23 5.46
N ASP A 47 15.01 9.75 4.56
CA ASP A 47 15.95 10.57 3.79
C ASP A 47 15.24 11.59 2.88
N ARG A 48 13.96 11.33 2.54
CA ARG A 48 13.09 12.21 1.77
C ARG A 48 12.12 13.04 2.62
N GLY A 49 12.23 12.96 3.95
CA GLY A 49 11.33 13.66 4.86
C GLY A 49 9.91 13.09 4.90
N ILE A 50 9.71 11.87 4.42
CA ILE A 50 8.40 11.21 4.37
C ILE A 50 8.18 10.41 5.66
N ARG A 51 7.05 10.63 6.32
CA ARG A 51 6.71 9.89 7.55
C ARG A 51 6.17 8.51 7.22
N TYR A 52 6.72 7.48 7.84
CA TYR A 52 6.18 6.13 7.74
C TYR A 52 5.14 5.85 8.84
N SER A 53 3.91 5.48 8.45
CA SER A 53 2.82 5.13 9.37
C SER A 53 2.79 3.63 9.67
N GLY A 54 3.82 3.15 10.37
CA GLY A 54 3.87 1.78 10.89
C GLY A 54 4.52 1.70 12.26
N LYS A 55 4.39 0.54 12.92
CA LYS A 55 5.01 0.31 14.22
C LYS A 55 6.53 0.47 14.12
N ALA A 56 7.16 1.01 15.17
CA ALA A 56 8.61 1.09 15.25
C ALA A 56 9.24 -0.31 15.19
N LEU A 57 10.40 -0.43 14.53
CA LEU A 57 11.16 -1.67 14.56
C LEU A 57 11.90 -1.80 15.90
N GLY A 58 11.97 -3.02 16.42
CA GLY A 58 12.71 -3.31 17.65
C GLY A 58 11.96 -2.93 18.92
N ARG A 59 12.70 -2.49 19.94
CA ARG A 59 12.16 -2.25 21.27
C ARG A 59 11.20 -1.05 21.25
N PRO A 60 9.98 -1.17 21.80
CA PRO A 60 9.10 -0.04 21.99
C PRO A 60 9.78 1.09 22.78
N SER A 61 9.45 2.34 22.45
CA SER A 61 9.94 3.51 23.19
C SER A 61 9.53 3.41 24.67
N LYS A 62 10.43 3.81 25.57
CA LYS A 62 10.13 3.95 27.00
C LYS A 62 9.09 5.06 27.26
N THR A 63 9.09 6.09 26.40
CA THR A 63 8.13 7.18 26.49
C THR A 63 6.83 6.75 25.82
N PRO A 64 5.70 6.72 26.55
CA PRO A 64 4.42 6.36 25.98
C PRO A 64 3.99 7.40 24.94
N GLN A 65 3.32 6.92 23.89
CA GLN A 65 2.71 7.82 22.90
C GLN A 65 1.67 8.72 23.55
N THR A 66 1.64 9.98 23.15
CA THR A 66 0.61 10.92 23.59
C THR A 66 -0.78 10.48 23.11
N PRO A 67 -1.87 10.89 23.78
CA PRO A 67 -3.23 10.60 23.31
C PRO A 67 -3.47 11.04 21.86
N TYR A 68 -2.87 12.17 21.47
CA TYR A 68 -2.92 12.68 20.10
C TYR A 68 -2.26 11.71 19.10
N GLN A 69 -1.04 11.25 19.38
CA GLN A 69 -0.32 10.30 18.52
C GLN A 69 -1.09 8.99 18.35
N LYS A 70 -1.64 8.46 19.44
CA LYS A 70 -2.47 7.24 19.41
C LYS A 70 -3.70 7.42 18.52
N ARG A 71 -4.40 8.55 18.64
CA ARG A 71 -5.57 8.87 17.82
C ARG A 71 -5.21 9.02 16.34
N LYS A 72 -4.11 9.73 16.03
CA LYS A 72 -3.61 9.90 14.66
C LYS A 72 -3.28 8.54 14.03
N PHE A 73 -2.51 7.71 14.73
CA PHE A 73 -2.17 6.37 14.25
C PHE A 73 -3.41 5.49 14.04
N LYS A 74 -4.40 5.54 14.94
CA LYS A 74 -5.65 4.79 14.78
C LYS A 74 -6.42 5.22 13.52
N LYS A 75 -6.44 6.52 13.21
CA LYS A 75 -7.06 7.03 11.97
C LYS A 75 -6.35 6.50 10.73
N GLU A 76 -5.02 6.57 10.71
CA GLU A 76 -4.20 6.08 9.60
C GLU A 76 -4.37 4.57 9.37
N GLN A 77 -4.49 3.77 10.45
CA GLN A 77 -4.83 2.35 10.32
C GLN A 77 -6.26 2.12 9.80
N GLY A 78 -7.20 3.00 10.13
CA GLY A 78 -8.55 2.97 9.55
C GLY A 78 -8.54 3.23 8.05
N GLU A 79 -7.73 4.19 7.58
CA GLU A 79 -7.51 4.47 6.16
C GLU A 79 -6.89 3.26 5.44
N ARG A 80 -5.87 2.63 6.05
CA ARG A 80 -5.29 1.38 5.55
C ARG A 80 -6.35 0.28 5.40
N ASN A 81 -7.12 0.04 6.45
CA ASN A 81 -8.15 -1.01 6.48
C ASN A 81 -9.23 -0.78 5.42
N HIS A 82 -9.57 0.48 5.11
CA HIS A 82 -10.54 0.79 4.05
C HIS A 82 -10.00 0.38 2.67
N ILE A 83 -8.73 0.68 2.39
CA ILE A 83 -8.05 0.27 1.16
C ILE A 83 -7.97 -1.27 1.08
N GLU A 84 -7.55 -1.94 2.16
CA GLU A 84 -7.55 -3.42 2.24
C GLU A 84 -8.95 -4.01 1.99
N GLY A 85 -9.98 -3.38 2.55
CA GLY A 85 -11.38 -3.77 2.34
C GLY A 85 -11.79 -3.70 0.87
N LYS A 86 -11.40 -2.63 0.15
CA LYS A 86 -11.62 -2.52 -1.30
C LYS A 86 -10.90 -3.62 -2.07
N PHE A 87 -9.65 -3.93 -1.74
CA PHE A 87 -8.96 -5.08 -2.36
C PHE A 87 -9.64 -6.42 -2.03
N GLY A 88 -10.18 -6.59 -0.82
CA GLY A 88 -10.99 -7.75 -0.44
C GLY A 88 -12.27 -7.87 -1.27
N GLN A 89 -12.97 -6.75 -1.51
CA GLN A 89 -14.11 -6.68 -2.42
C GLN A 89 -13.70 -7.07 -3.86
N GLY A 90 -12.56 -6.59 -4.35
CA GLY A 90 -12.00 -6.98 -5.64
C GLY A 90 -11.81 -8.49 -5.78
N LYS A 91 -11.17 -9.10 -4.78
CA LYS A 91 -10.90 -10.54 -4.76
C LYS A 91 -12.18 -11.37 -4.69
N ASN A 92 -13.09 -11.05 -3.76
CA ASN A 92 -14.27 -11.87 -3.49
C ASN A 92 -15.48 -11.53 -4.36
N GLY A 93 -15.75 -10.25 -4.56
CA GLY A 93 -16.91 -9.75 -5.31
C GLY A 93 -16.69 -9.69 -6.83
N TYR A 94 -15.47 -9.39 -7.26
CA TYR A 94 -15.12 -9.27 -8.69
C TYR A 94 -14.23 -10.39 -9.22
N ASN A 95 -14.00 -11.45 -8.42
CA ASN A 95 -13.21 -12.63 -8.79
C ASN A 95 -11.78 -12.30 -9.28
N LEU A 96 -11.15 -11.25 -8.74
CA LEU A 96 -9.78 -10.88 -9.10
C LEU A 96 -8.77 -12.03 -8.86
N ASN A 97 -9.05 -12.90 -7.88
CA ASN A 97 -8.25 -14.10 -7.59
C ASN A 97 -8.56 -15.31 -8.50
N LYS A 98 -9.55 -15.20 -9.41
CA LYS A 98 -10.07 -16.29 -10.25
C LYS A 98 -10.25 -15.83 -11.69
N ILE A 99 -9.25 -15.15 -12.24
CA ILE A 99 -9.24 -14.75 -13.65
C ILE A 99 -9.14 -16.00 -14.52
N ARG A 100 -10.10 -16.18 -15.43
CA ARG A 100 -10.20 -17.35 -16.32
C ARG A 100 -9.62 -17.10 -17.72
N ALA A 101 -9.09 -15.90 -17.96
CA ALA A 101 -8.41 -15.56 -19.20
C ALA A 101 -7.17 -16.45 -19.39
N ARG A 102 -6.97 -16.90 -20.64
CA ARG A 102 -5.96 -17.93 -20.97
C ARG A 102 -4.64 -17.34 -21.47
N THR A 103 -4.63 -16.08 -21.89
CA THR A 103 -3.45 -15.41 -22.43
C THR A 103 -3.11 -14.18 -21.58
N ALA A 104 -1.84 -13.81 -21.50
CA ALA A 104 -1.42 -12.64 -20.72
C ALA A 104 -2.16 -11.35 -21.12
N PRO A 105 -2.31 -11.00 -22.42
CA PRO A 105 -3.03 -9.78 -22.80
C PRO A 105 -4.50 -9.80 -22.36
N THR A 106 -5.17 -10.95 -22.45
CA THR A 106 -6.58 -11.03 -22.04
C THR A 106 -6.74 -10.97 -20.53
N SER A 107 -5.80 -11.56 -19.77
CA SER A 107 -5.76 -11.46 -18.31
C SER A 107 -5.53 -10.02 -17.85
N GLU A 108 -4.61 -9.29 -18.47
CA GLU A 108 -4.31 -7.89 -18.16
C GLU A 108 -5.53 -6.99 -18.39
N SER A 109 -6.23 -7.14 -19.53
CA SER A 109 -7.46 -6.40 -19.81
C SER A 109 -8.55 -6.67 -18.77
N TRP A 110 -8.71 -7.93 -18.33
CA TRP A 110 -9.67 -8.27 -17.27
C TRP A 110 -9.30 -7.61 -15.93
N ILE A 111 -8.03 -7.64 -15.54
CA ILE A 111 -7.54 -6.98 -14.32
C ILE A 111 -7.81 -5.48 -14.39
N ALA A 112 -7.46 -4.83 -15.50
CA ALA A 112 -7.66 -3.40 -15.70
C ALA A 112 -9.14 -3.01 -15.60
N CYS A 113 -10.04 -3.77 -16.24
CA CYS A 113 -11.48 -3.54 -16.15
C CYS A 113 -12.01 -3.68 -14.72
N ILE A 114 -11.57 -4.70 -13.98
CA ILE A 114 -11.98 -4.88 -12.57
C ILE A 114 -11.52 -3.69 -11.72
N MET A 115 -10.25 -3.28 -11.85
CA MET A 115 -9.71 -2.13 -11.10
C MET A 115 -10.46 -0.84 -11.45
N PHE A 116 -10.78 -0.62 -12.73
CA PHE A 116 -11.56 0.52 -13.17
C PHE A 116 -12.95 0.55 -12.53
N VAL A 117 -13.70 -0.56 -12.61
CA VAL A 117 -15.03 -0.66 -11.99
C VAL A 117 -14.97 -0.45 -10.48
N MET A 118 -13.98 -1.04 -9.81
CA MET A 118 -13.77 -0.85 -8.37
C MET A 118 -13.53 0.62 -7.99
N ASN A 119 -12.89 1.39 -8.88
CA ASN A 119 -12.65 2.82 -8.66
C ASN A 119 -13.88 3.69 -8.90
N LEU A 120 -14.87 3.21 -9.66
CA LEU A 120 -16.14 3.91 -9.89
C LEU A 120 -17.18 3.65 -8.78
N VAL A 121 -17.13 2.48 -8.14
CA VAL A 121 -18.11 2.07 -7.15
C VAL A 121 -17.65 2.47 -5.74
N LYS A 122 -18.43 3.36 -5.10
CA LYS A 122 -18.21 3.83 -3.73
C LYS A 122 -18.30 2.71 -2.69
#